data_AF-A0A385I6V6-F1
#
_entry.id   AF-A0A385I6V6-F1
#
_cell.length_a   1.000
_cell.length_b   1.000
_cell.length_c   1.000
_cell.angle_alpha   90.00
_cell.angle_beta   90.00
_cell.angle_gamma   90.00
#
_symmetry.space_group_name_H-M   'P 1'
#
loop_
_entity.id
_entity.type
_entity.pdbx_description
1 polymer ?
#
loop_
_entity_poly.entity_id
_entity_poly.type
_entity_poly.pdbx_seq_one_letter_code
_entity_poly.pdbx_strand_id
1 'polypeptide(L)' 'YVYHSSQWMVAGNTDHLCIIPRFYVHQDSPCSGETWMRQIISFDRMKLTNNEMDDKGH' A
#
# COMPACT_ATOMS: atom_id res chain seq x y z
N TYR A 1 -9.59 -12.06 8.47
CA TYR A 1 -8.92 -12.67 9.62
C TYR A 1 -9.53 -12.15 10.91
N VAL A 2 -9.48 -12.95 11.97
CA VAL A 2 -9.85 -12.53 13.34
C VAL A 2 -8.69 -12.82 14.29
N TYR A 3 -8.48 -11.95 15.29
CA TYR A 3 -7.45 -12.14 16.32
C TYR A 3 -8.12 -12.52 17.65
N HIS A 4 -7.82 -13.71 18.16
CA HIS A 4 -8.37 -14.23 19.41
C HIS A 4 -7.35 -15.13 20.10
N SER A 5 -7.26 -15.05 21.43
CA SER A 5 -6.34 -15.87 22.23
C SER A 5 -4.88 -15.84 21.72
N SER A 6 -4.39 -14.65 21.40
CA SER A 6 -3.04 -14.41 20.87
C SER A 6 -2.72 -15.08 19.53
N GLN A 7 -3.74 -15.49 18.77
CA GLN A 7 -3.59 -16.16 17.49
C GLN A 7 -4.47 -15.52 16.40
N TRP A 8 -3.97 -15.51 15.17
CA TRP A 8 -4.73 -15.13 13.98
C TRP A 8 -5.46 -16.35 13.41
N MET A 9 -6.77 -16.24 13.22
CA MET A 9 -7.60 -17.29 12.63
C MET A 9 -8.27 -16.81 11.34
N VAL A 10 -8.52 -17.75 10.42
CA VAL A 10 -9.27 -17.49 9.17
C VAL A 10 -10.75 -17.33 9.53
N ALA A 11 -11.37 -16.23 9.08
CA ALA A 11 -12.73 -15.85 9.49
C ALA A 11 -13.78 -16.02 8.37
N GLY A 12 -13.45 -16.65 7.24
CA GLY A 12 -14.33 -16.80 6.08
C GLY A 12 -13.67 -16.38 4.77
N ASN A 13 -14.47 -16.39 3.69
CA ASN A 13 -14.05 -15.90 2.36
C ASN A 13 -14.03 -14.37 2.34
N THR A 14 -12.99 -13.77 1.79
CA THR A 14 -12.88 -12.33 1.58
C THR A 14 -13.80 -11.88 0.46
N ASP A 15 -14.64 -10.87 0.71
CA ASP A 15 -15.32 -10.14 -0.36
C ASP A 15 -14.24 -9.59 -1.30
N HIS A 16 -14.21 -10.11 -2.53
CA HIS A 16 -13.35 -9.65 -3.60
C HIS A 16 -13.87 -8.30 -4.10
N LEU A 17 -13.78 -7.28 -3.26
CA LEU A 17 -13.98 -5.92 -3.74
C LEU A 17 -12.86 -5.66 -4.75
N CYS A 18 -13.27 -5.46 -6.00
CA CYS A 18 -12.45 -5.03 -7.13
C CYS A 18 -11.82 -3.67 -6.82
N ILE A 19 -10.82 -3.65 -5.96
CA ILE A 19 -9.97 -2.50 -5.75
C ILE A 19 -9.03 -2.50 -6.94
N ILE A 20 -9.24 -1.56 -7.87
CA ILE A 20 -8.23 -1.25 -8.89
C ILE A 20 -6.93 -0.93 -8.13
N PRO A 21 -5.82 -1.65 -8.38
CA PRO A 21 -4.58 -1.42 -7.66
C PRO A 21 -4.16 0.05 -7.79
N ARG A 22 -4.09 0.75 -6.66
CA ARG A 22 -3.55 2.11 -6.60
C ARG A 22 -2.03 2.00 -6.48
N PHE A 23 -1.32 2.55 -7.45
CA PHE A 23 0.14 2.56 -7.45
C PHE A 23 0.65 3.86 -6.83
N TYR A 24 1.46 3.75 -5.79
CA TYR A 24 2.24 4.87 -5.30
C TYR A 24 3.55 4.98 -6.08
N VAL A 25 3.69 6.05 -6.85
CA VAL A 25 4.93 6.36 -7.57
C VAL A 25 5.78 7.29 -6.70
N HIS A 26 7.03 6.89 -6.44
CA HIS A 26 7.96 7.70 -5.67
C HIS A 26 8.20 9.05 -6.36
N GLN A 27 8.24 10.15 -5.59
CA GLN A 27 8.27 11.52 -6.11
C GLN A 27 9.46 11.82 -7.02
N ASP A 28 10.59 11.14 -6.80
CA ASP A 28 11.80 11.27 -7.63
C ASP A 28 11.67 10.60 -9.01
N SER A 29 10.56 9.92 -9.30
CA SER A 29 10.36 9.23 -10.57
C SER A 29 9.89 10.17 -11.70
N PRO A 30 10.34 9.95 -12.96
CA PRO A 30 11.37 9.00 -13.36
C PRO A 30 12.78 9.51 -13.01
N CYS A 31 13.64 8.62 -12.50
CA CYS A 31 15.06 8.92 -12.26
C CYS A 31 15.98 7.83 -12.82
N SER A 32 17.25 8.17 -13.05
CA SER A 32 18.27 7.21 -13.47
C SER A 32 18.62 6.26 -12.33
N GLY A 33 19.11 5.07 -12.66
CA GLY A 33 19.59 4.10 -11.67
C GLY A 33 20.70 4.67 -10.79
N GLU A 34 21.59 5.51 -11.34
CA GLU A 34 22.63 6.18 -10.57
C GLU A 34 22.04 7.04 -9.45
N THR A 35 21.00 7.84 -9.74
CA THR A 35 20.36 8.67 -8.72
C THR A 35 19.68 7.83 -7.65
N TRP A 36 18.99 6.75 -8.03
CA TRP A 36 18.35 5.84 -7.07
C TRP A 36 19.34 5.21 -6.09
N MET A 37 20.56 4.90 -6.56
CA MET A 37 21.59 4.24 -5.74
C MET A 37 22.37 5.20 -4.83
N ARG A 38 22.19 6.53 -4.96
CA ARG A 38 22.92 7.52 -4.15
C ARG A 38 22.49 7.55 -2.68
N GLN A 39 21.26 7.13 -2.37
CA GLN A 39 20.73 7.15 -1.01
C GLN A 39 19.61 6.12 -0.81
N ILE A 40 19.18 5.93 0.43
CA ILE A 40 18.04 5.07 0.76
C ILE A 40 16.77 5.65 0.12
N ILE A 41 15.99 4.79 -0.54
CA ILE A 41 14.70 5.13 -1.11
C ILE A 41 13.63 4.96 -0.03
N SER A 42 12.90 6.04 0.30
CA SER A 42 11.89 6.05 1.36
C SER A 42 10.47 6.07 0.79
N PHE A 43 9.58 5.28 1.39
CA PHE A 43 8.13 5.28 1.11
C PHE A 43 7.31 5.73 2.34
N ASP A 44 7.93 6.51 3.23
CA ASP A 44 7.32 7.08 4.45
C ASP A 44 6.07 7.93 4.18
N ARG A 45 5.94 8.47 2.96
CA ARG A 45 4.78 9.27 2.52
C ARG A 45 3.63 8.43 1.95
N MET A 46 3.78 7.11 1.83
CA MET A 46 2.71 6.22 1.39
C MET A 46 1.61 6.18 2.45
N LYS A 47 0.36 6.20 2.00
CA LYS A 47 -0.82 6.13 2.88
C LYS A 47 -1.60 4.85 2.56
N LEU A 48 -2.32 4.37 3.55
CA LEU A 48 -3.28 3.27 3.40
C LEU A 48 -4.65 3.81 3.79
N THR A 49 -5.66 3.55 2.97
CA THR A 49 -7.04 3.98 3.22
C THR A 49 -8.00 2.80 3.07
N ASN A 50 -8.99 2.74 3.95
CA ASN A 50 -10.15 1.85 3.84
C ASN A 50 -11.38 2.57 3.24
N ASN A 51 -11.23 3.83 2.84
CA ASN A 51 -12.29 4.58 2.18
C ASN A 51 -12.31 4.25 0.69
N GLU A 52 -13.36 3.55 0.25
CA GLU A 52 -13.54 3.12 -1.15
C GLU A 52 -13.73 4.30 -2.13
N MET A 53 -14.22 5.44 -1.64
CA MET A 53 -14.44 6.66 -2.43
C MET A 53 -13.31 7.70 -2.22
N ASP A 54 -12.09 7.24 -1.93
CA ASP A 54 -10.98 8.17 -1.71
C ASP A 54 -10.52 8.82 -3.04
N ASP A 55 -10.95 10.06 -3.27
CA ASP A 55 -10.55 10.85 -4.44
C ASP A 55 -9.10 11.38 -4.37
N LYS A 56 -8.39 11.13 -3.28
CA LYS A 56 -7.05 11.68 -3.01
C LYS A 56 -5.91 10.77 -3.49
N GLY A 57 -6.24 9.60 -4.06
CA GLY A 57 -5.25 8.66 -4.57
C GLY A 57 -4.35 8.06 -3.49
N HIS A 58 -4.85 7.96 -2.26
CA HIS A 58 -4.18 7.21 -1.19
C HIS A 58 -4.24 5.71 -1.44
#